data_AF-A0A8D0H3L6-F1
#
_entry.id   AF-A0A8D0H3L6-F1
#
_cell.length_a   1.000
_cell.length_b   1.000
_cell.length_c   1.000
_cell.angle_alpha   90.00
_cell.angle_beta   90.00
_cell.angle_gamma   90.00
#
_symmetry.space_group_name_H-M   'P 1'
#
loop_
_entity.id
_entity.type
_entity.pdbx_description
1 polymer ?
#
loop_
_entity_poly.entity_id
_entity_poly.type
_entity_poly.pdbx_seq_one_letter_code
_entity_poly.pdbx_strand_id
1 'polypeptide(L)'
;MRLGVQEPTMNVPVSVIRLPHGPDGTSRGFDPTSPRFQALGPATLSSSVPGNAVQLEQEQQGRVVMRERYLRSLSAMAGHPVRFTMYEKVNVTALFEASDIDILNFHVSELQTPLGVQRDALLRCSDIISYTFEL
;
A
#
# COMPACT_ATOMS: atom_id res chain seq x y z
N MET A 1 4.07 30.12 -35.03
CA MET A 1 5.34 29.81 -34.34
C MET A 1 5.02 29.49 -32.88
N ARG A 2 5.51 28.35 -32.38
CA ARG A 2 5.08 27.69 -31.13
C ARG A 2 5.51 28.48 -29.87
N LEU A 3 4.58 28.60 -28.93
CA LEU A 3 4.80 29.09 -27.57
C LEU A 3 5.82 28.19 -26.84
N GLY A 4 6.85 28.80 -26.24
CA GLY A 4 7.85 28.10 -25.43
C GLY A 4 7.25 27.58 -24.13
N VAL A 5 7.48 26.30 -23.85
CA VAL A 5 7.13 25.67 -22.57
C VAL A 5 8.18 26.12 -21.55
N GLN A 6 7.73 26.82 -20.50
CA GLN A 6 8.59 27.20 -19.39
C GLN A 6 8.64 26.05 -18.39
N GLU A 7 9.80 25.42 -18.22
CA GLU A 7 10.01 24.43 -17.17
C GLU A 7 10.00 25.13 -15.79
N PRO A 8 9.33 24.57 -14.78
CA PRO A 8 9.32 25.16 -13.44
C PRO A 8 10.70 25.01 -12.80
N THR A 9 11.43 26.12 -12.70
CA THR A 9 12.69 26.19 -11.95
C THR A 9 12.39 26.20 -10.45
N MET A 10 12.85 25.18 -9.72
CA MET A 10 12.81 25.14 -8.27
C MET A 10 13.76 26.21 -7.71
N ASN A 11 13.22 27.38 -7.34
CA ASN A 11 14.01 28.54 -6.92
C ASN A 11 14.50 28.49 -5.46
N VAL A 12 14.18 27.45 -4.69
CA VAL A 12 14.60 27.31 -3.29
C VAL A 12 15.19 25.91 -3.07
N PRO A 13 16.48 25.77 -2.74
CA PRO A 13 17.04 24.47 -2.38
C PRO A 13 16.43 24.01 -1.05
N VAL A 14 15.66 22.92 -1.10
CA VAL A 14 15.13 22.27 0.11
C VAL A 14 16.25 21.45 0.73
N SER A 15 16.61 21.76 1.97
CA SER A 15 17.57 20.97 2.73
C SER A 15 17.01 19.58 3.01
N VAL A 16 17.50 18.57 2.29
CA VAL A 16 17.18 17.17 2.59
C VAL A 16 18.11 16.70 3.69
N ILE A 17 17.59 16.54 4.91
CA ILE A 17 18.28 15.79 5.96
C ILE A 17 18.30 14.33 5.52
N ARG A 18 19.47 13.85 5.07
CA ARG A 18 19.63 12.43 4.78
C ARG A 18 19.73 11.68 6.10
N LEU A 19 18.93 10.61 6.23
CA LEU A 19 19.07 9.67 7.34
C LEU A 19 20.53 9.22 7.46
N PRO A 20 21.08 9.12 8.67
CA PRO A 20 22.44 8.65 8.88
C PRO A 20 22.63 7.27 8.24
N HIS A 21 23.78 7.08 7.62
CA HIS A 21 24.17 5.77 7.09
C HIS A 21 24.22 4.76 8.23
N GLY A 22 23.82 3.52 7.94
CA GLY A 22 23.93 2.44 8.93
C GLY A 22 25.40 2.13 9.24
N PRO A 23 25.66 1.30 10.28
CA PRO A 23 26.99 1.04 10.83
C PRO A 23 28.02 0.54 9.80
N ASP A 24 27.56 -0.08 8.70
CA ASP A 24 28.41 -0.61 7.63
C ASP A 24 28.78 0.43 6.56
N GLY A 25 28.35 1.69 6.71
CA GLY A 25 28.66 2.81 5.82
C GLY A 25 28.01 2.76 4.43
N THR A 26 27.45 1.61 4.03
CA THR A 26 26.84 1.39 2.72
C THR A 26 25.30 1.33 2.76
N SER A 27 24.72 1.07 3.93
CA SER A 27 23.27 0.94 4.08
C SER A 27 22.58 2.29 4.29
N ARG A 28 21.39 2.46 3.71
CA ARG A 28 20.58 3.69 3.79
C ARG A 28 19.76 3.79 5.09
N GLY A 29 20.30 3.30 6.20
CA GLY A 29 19.68 3.43 7.53
C GLY A 29 18.44 2.55 7.75
N PHE A 30 18.21 1.53 6.92
CA PHE A 30 17.18 0.53 7.16
C PHE A 30 17.84 -0.79 7.55
N ASP A 31 17.37 -1.38 8.65
CA ASP A 31 17.76 -2.72 9.08
C ASP A 31 17.30 -3.74 8.02
N PRO A 32 18.23 -4.48 7.38
CA PRO A 32 17.90 -5.50 6.38
C PRO A 32 17.02 -6.63 6.93
N THR A 33 16.98 -6.79 8.25
CA THR A 33 16.17 -7.80 8.93
C THR A 33 14.80 -7.28 9.37
N SER A 34 14.53 -5.97 9.20
CA SER A 34 13.25 -5.40 9.59
C SER A 34 12.09 -5.93 8.71
N PRO A 35 10.88 -6.12 9.27
CA PRO A 35 9.71 -6.53 8.49
C PRO A 35 9.42 -5.59 7.31
N ARG A 36 9.66 -4.28 7.51
CA ARG A 36 9.51 -3.26 6.47
C ARG A 36 10.48 -3.46 5.31
N PHE A 37 11.74 -3.78 5.59
CA PHE A 37 12.74 -4.04 4.54
C PHE A 37 12.45 -5.34 3.79
N GLN A 38 12.03 -6.39 4.51
CA GLN A 38 11.66 -7.68 3.91
C GLN A 38 10.39 -7.58 3.04
N ALA A 39 9.42 -6.74 3.42
CA ALA A 39 8.20 -6.49 2.66
C ALA A 39 8.42 -5.77 1.33
N LEU A 40 9.57 -5.11 1.12
CA LEU A 40 9.97 -4.57 -0.19
C LEU A 40 10.20 -5.70 -1.24
N GLY A 41 10.11 -6.96 -0.81
CA GLY A 41 10.42 -8.15 -1.59
C GLY A 41 11.94 -8.35 -1.67
N PRO A 42 12.40 -9.39 -2.39
CA PRO A 42 13.81 -9.51 -2.74
C PRO A 42 14.16 -8.29 -3.60
N ALA A 43 14.65 -7.25 -2.95
CA ALA A 43 15.39 -6.24 -3.67
C ALA A 43 16.61 -7.00 -4.19
N THR A 44 16.74 -7.15 -5.50
CA THR A 44 17.93 -7.67 -6.17
C THR A 44 19.10 -6.69 -6.01
N LEU A 45 19.30 -6.17 -4.79
CA LEU A 45 20.29 -5.15 -4.37
C LEU A 45 21.74 -5.58 -4.59
N SER A 46 21.99 -6.75 -5.18
CA SER A 46 23.16 -6.88 -6.06
C SER A 46 22.86 -6.22 -7.40
N SER A 47 22.82 -4.88 -7.40
CA SER A 47 22.96 -4.05 -8.61
C SER A 47 24.31 -4.23 -9.31
N SER A 48 25.16 -5.14 -8.80
CA SER A 48 26.46 -5.50 -9.34
C SER A 48 26.41 -6.51 -10.49
N VAL A 49 25.24 -7.09 -10.82
CA VAL A 49 25.09 -7.99 -11.96
C VAL A 49 24.32 -7.29 -13.09
N PRO A 50 24.99 -6.84 -14.16
CA PRO A 50 24.40 -6.01 -15.22
C PRO A 50 23.26 -6.67 -16.02
N GLY A 51 23.04 -7.99 -15.87
CA GLY A 51 21.91 -8.71 -16.50
C GLY A 51 20.56 -8.55 -15.79
N ASN A 52 20.53 -8.11 -14.52
CA ASN A 52 19.31 -8.13 -13.70
C ASN A 52 18.53 -6.80 -13.70
N ALA A 53 19.09 -5.72 -14.25
CA ALA A 53 18.48 -4.38 -14.18
C ALA A 53 17.20 -4.27 -15.02
N VAL A 54 17.20 -4.80 -16.24
CA VAL A 54 16.03 -4.77 -17.15
C VAL A 54 14.88 -5.62 -16.59
N GLN A 55 15.19 -6.79 -16.02
CA GLN A 55 14.19 -7.65 -15.40
C GLN A 55 13.60 -6.99 -14.13
N LEU A 56 14.44 -6.34 -13.32
CA LEU A 56 13.98 -5.58 -12.16
C LEU A 56 13.06 -4.41 -12.55
N GLU A 57 13.40 -3.68 -13.60
CA GLU A 57 12.57 -2.58 -14.11
C GLU A 57 11.20 -3.09 -14.58
N GLN A 58 11.18 -4.20 -15.32
CA GLN A 58 9.93 -4.84 -15.75
C GLN A 58 9.10 -5.32 -14.55
N GLU A 59 9.73 -5.91 -13.54
CA GLU A 59 9.04 -6.34 -12.32
C GLU A 59 8.46 -5.14 -11.55
N GLN A 60 9.23 -4.06 -11.40
CA GLN A 60 8.76 -2.84 -10.75
C GLN A 60 7.59 -2.22 -11.50
N GLN A 61 7.66 -2.17 -12.83
CA GLN A 61 6.54 -1.69 -13.65
C GLN A 61 5.29 -2.58 -13.46
N GLY A 62 5.47 -3.90 -13.40
CA GLY A 62 4.40 -4.83 -13.07
C GLY A 62 3.78 -4.57 -11.70
N ARG A 63 4.61 -4.37 -10.66
CA ARG A 63 4.16 -4.03 -9.30
C ARG A 63 3.39 -2.72 -9.25
N VAL A 64 3.85 -1.69 -9.98
CA VAL A 64 3.17 -0.38 -10.07
C VAL A 64 1.78 -0.54 -10.68
N VAL A 65 1.66 -1.23 -11.82
CA VAL A 65 0.37 -1.43 -12.49
C VAL A 65 -0.61 -2.21 -11.61
N MET A 66 -0.15 -3.28 -10.95
CA MET A 66 -0.98 -4.06 -10.03
C MET A 66 -1.41 -3.23 -8.82
N ARG A 67 -0.48 -2.48 -8.22
CA ARG A 67 -0.77 -1.63 -7.06
C ARG A 67 -1.74 -0.51 -7.42
N GLU A 68 -1.57 0.14 -8.57
CA GLU A 68 -2.50 1.17 -9.04
C GLU A 68 -3.92 0.62 -9.18
N ARG A 69 -4.09 -0.51 -9.87
CA ARG A 69 -5.41 -1.15 -10.05
C ARG A 69 -6.03 -1.53 -8.71
N TYR A 70 -5.24 -2.10 -7.82
CA TYR A 70 -5.68 -2.46 -6.49
C TYR A 70 -6.15 -1.23 -5.68
N LEU A 71 -5.37 -0.15 -5.68
CA LEU A 71 -5.76 1.10 -4.99
C LEU A 71 -7.02 1.73 -5.61
N ARG A 72 -7.16 1.72 -6.93
CA ARG A 72 -8.39 2.17 -7.59
C ARG A 72 -9.61 1.35 -7.17
N SER A 73 -9.44 0.04 -6.97
CA SER A 73 -10.54 -0.81 -6.48
C SER A 73 -10.94 -0.47 -5.05
N LEU A 74 -9.99 -0.14 -4.17
CA LEU A 74 -10.28 0.33 -2.81
C LEU A 74 -11.00 1.68 -2.83
N SER A 75 -10.55 2.62 -3.65
CA SER A 75 -11.24 3.90 -3.82
C SER A 75 -12.67 3.73 -4.34
N ALA A 76 -12.90 2.78 -5.25
CA ALA A 76 -14.22 2.52 -5.79
C ALA A 76 -15.16 1.83 -4.78
N MET A 77 -14.59 1.04 -3.86
CA MET A 77 -15.32 0.38 -2.77
C MET A 77 -15.80 1.36 -1.69
N ALA A 78 -15.20 2.54 -1.57
CA ALA A 78 -15.57 3.55 -0.57
C ALA A 78 -17.06 3.92 -0.68
N GLY A 79 -17.76 3.92 0.46
CA GLY A 79 -19.20 4.20 0.55
C GLY A 79 -20.11 3.05 0.12
N HIS A 80 -19.58 1.90 -0.30
CA HIS A 80 -20.39 0.74 -0.69
C HIS A 80 -20.52 -0.25 0.48
N PRO A 81 -21.65 -0.97 0.57
CA PRO A 81 -21.77 -2.12 1.43
C PRO A 81 -20.80 -3.23 0.99
N VAL A 82 -19.95 -3.66 1.91
CA VAL A 82 -18.97 -4.72 1.70
C VAL A 82 -19.29 -5.88 2.62
N ARG A 83 -19.31 -7.08 2.05
CA ARG A 83 -19.42 -8.33 2.80
C ARG A 83 -18.03 -8.85 3.11
N PHE A 84 -17.72 -9.04 4.38
CA PHE A 84 -16.46 -9.64 4.82
C PHE A 84 -16.71 -11.07 5.31
N THR A 85 -15.90 -11.99 4.82
CA THR A 85 -15.81 -13.35 5.37
C THR A 85 -14.58 -13.41 6.25
N MET A 86 -14.80 -13.73 7.52
CA MET A 86 -13.80 -13.74 8.58
C MET A 86 -13.53 -15.17 9.09
N TYR A 87 -12.53 -15.33 9.94
CA TYR A 87 -12.30 -16.60 10.64
C TYR A 87 -13.52 -17.03 11.46
N GLU A 88 -13.55 -18.32 11.84
CA GLU A 88 -14.66 -18.93 12.60
C GLU A 88 -16.02 -18.91 11.87
N LYS A 89 -16.01 -18.81 10.54
CA LYS A 89 -17.21 -18.76 9.66
C LYS A 89 -18.10 -17.54 9.94
N VAL A 90 -17.52 -16.47 10.48
CA VAL A 90 -18.22 -15.22 10.70
C VAL A 90 -18.33 -14.45 9.38
N ASN A 91 -19.55 -14.07 9.01
CA ASN A 91 -19.81 -13.20 7.87
C ASN A 91 -20.45 -11.91 8.38
N VAL A 92 -19.83 -10.79 8.08
CA VAL A 92 -20.32 -9.46 8.48
C VAL A 92 -20.49 -8.58 7.26
N THR A 93 -21.40 -7.62 7.36
CA THR A 93 -21.60 -6.59 6.31
C THR A 93 -21.38 -5.23 6.94
N ALA A 94 -20.67 -4.34 6.26
CA ALA A 94 -20.44 -2.98 6.73
C ALA A 94 -20.26 -2.03 5.55
N LEU A 95 -20.39 -0.73 5.77
CA LEU A 95 -20.00 0.29 4.78
C LEU A 95 -18.49 0.48 4.86
N PHE A 96 -17.79 0.29 3.74
CA PHE A 96 -16.35 0.54 3.71
C PHE A 96 -16.07 2.04 3.59
N GLU A 97 -15.18 2.56 4.43
CA GLU A 97 -14.80 3.97 4.39
C GLU A 97 -13.35 4.16 3.96
N ALA A 98 -12.41 3.48 4.63
CA ALA A 98 -10.99 3.69 4.39
C ALA A 98 -10.14 2.46 4.76
N SER A 99 -8.91 2.44 4.23
CA SER A 99 -7.85 1.55 4.69
C SER A 99 -6.61 2.37 5.07
N ASP A 100 -5.73 1.78 5.89
CA ASP A 100 -4.37 2.33 6.00
C ASP A 100 -3.58 2.10 4.69
N ILE A 101 -2.38 2.67 4.60
CA ILE A 101 -1.53 2.59 3.40
C ILE A 101 -0.99 1.18 3.15
N ASP A 102 -0.76 0.42 4.23
CA ASP A 102 -0.18 -0.92 4.18
C ASP A 102 -1.24 -2.02 4.05
N ILE A 103 -2.52 -1.64 4.04
CA ILE A 103 -3.71 -2.50 3.99
C ILE A 103 -3.73 -3.52 5.15
N LEU A 104 -3.38 -3.06 6.35
CA LEU A 104 -3.44 -3.89 7.55
C LEU A 104 -4.81 -3.78 8.24
N ASN A 105 -5.55 -2.71 7.97
CA ASN A 105 -6.83 -2.43 8.61
C ASN A 105 -7.84 -1.77 7.65
N PHE A 106 -9.12 -2.08 7.86
CA PHE A 106 -10.26 -1.42 7.23
C PHE A 106 -11.11 -0.69 8.25
N HIS A 107 -11.26 0.62 8.06
CA HIS A 107 -12.27 1.41 8.75
C HIS A 107 -13.61 1.22 8.06
N VAL A 108 -14.60 0.82 8.85
CA VAL A 108 -15.95 0.56 8.37
C VAL A 108 -16.98 1.17 9.32
N SER A 109 -18.10 1.59 8.76
CA SER A 109 -19.27 2.02 9.52
C SER A 109 -20.43 1.04 9.36
N GLU A 110 -21.39 1.11 10.28
CA GLU A 110 -22.60 0.28 10.28
C GLU A 110 -22.31 -1.24 10.21
N LEU A 111 -21.27 -1.70 10.91
CA LEU A 111 -20.87 -3.10 10.93
C LEU A 111 -21.95 -3.96 11.58
N GLN A 112 -22.59 -4.80 10.76
CA GLN A 112 -23.61 -5.74 11.17
C GLN A 112 -22.96 -7.00 11.74
N THR A 113 -23.18 -7.23 13.03
CA THR A 113 -22.76 -8.44 13.74
C THR A 113 -24.00 -9.20 14.23
N PRO A 114 -23.87 -10.49 14.61
CA PRO A 114 -24.98 -11.24 15.21
C PRO A 114 -25.54 -10.60 16.50
N LEU A 115 -24.75 -9.78 17.20
CA LEU A 115 -25.13 -9.11 18.44
C LEU A 115 -25.81 -7.75 18.21
N GLY A 116 -25.75 -7.22 16.99
CA GLY A 116 -26.27 -5.90 16.64
C GLY A 116 -25.37 -5.12 15.69
N VAL A 117 -25.67 -3.84 15.53
CA VAL A 117 -24.95 -2.93 14.64
C VAL A 117 -23.94 -2.10 15.45
N GLN A 118 -22.68 -2.19 15.06
CA GLN A 118 -21.60 -1.37 15.57
C GLN A 118 -21.46 -0.15 14.65
N ARG A 119 -21.58 1.08 15.19
CA ARG A 119 -21.56 2.30 14.37
C ARG A 119 -20.26 2.50 13.62
N ASP A 120 -19.13 2.32 14.32
CA ASP A 120 -17.78 2.46 13.76
C ASP A 120 -16.92 1.29 14.25
N ALA A 121 -16.14 0.73 13.33
CA ALA A 121 -15.26 -0.40 13.62
C ALA A 121 -13.98 -0.37 12.77
N LEU A 122 -12.93 -0.97 13.33
CA LEU A 122 -11.69 -1.24 12.62
C LEU A 122 -11.52 -2.75 12.47
N LEU A 123 -11.66 -3.26 11.24
CA LEU A 123 -11.42 -4.67 10.93
C LEU A 123 -9.95 -4.86 10.58
N ARG A 124 -9.25 -5.72 11.30
CA ARG A 124 -7.86 -6.08 10.98
C ARG A 124 -7.85 -7.02 9.79
N CYS A 125 -6.92 -6.82 8.85
CA CYS A 125 -6.75 -7.69 7.70
C CYS A 125 -6.43 -9.14 8.11
N SER A 126 -5.78 -9.33 9.28
CA SER A 126 -5.51 -10.67 9.83
C SER A 126 -6.76 -11.46 10.18
N ASP A 127 -7.90 -10.79 10.38
CA ASP A 127 -9.16 -11.42 10.75
C ASP A 127 -10.05 -11.71 9.52
N ILE A 128 -9.68 -11.16 8.35
CA ILE A 128 -10.44 -11.22 7.10
C ILE A 128 -9.83 -12.27 6.16
N ILE A 129 -10.68 -13.18 5.65
CA ILE A 129 -10.31 -14.16 4.63
C ILE A 129 -10.56 -13.56 3.23
N SER A 130 -11.71 -12.91 3.05
CA SER A 130 -12.07 -12.27 1.79
C SER A 130 -13.12 -11.18 2.01
N TYR A 131 -13.27 -10.32 1.00
CA TYR A 131 -14.32 -9.31 0.96
C TYR A 131 -14.90 -9.18 -0.45
N THR A 132 -16.19 -8.84 -0.53
CA THR A 132 -16.91 -8.68 -1.80
C THR A 132 -17.83 -7.47 -1.73
N PHE A 133 -17.86 -6.69 -2.81
CA PHE A 133 -18.73 -5.53 -2.98
C PHE A 133 -19.21 -5.44 -4.43
N GLU A 134 -20.30 -4.71 -4.64
CA GLU A 134 -20.84 -4.40 -5.97
C GLU A 134 -20.46 -2.97 -6.35
N LEU A 135 -20.07 -2.78 -7.61
CA LEU A 135 -19.69 -1.49 -8.22
C LEU A 135 -20.88 -0.83 -8.92
#